data_AF-A0A845QKC6-F1
#
_entry.id   AF-A0A845QKC6-F1
#
_cell.length_a   1.000
_cell.length_b   1.000
_cell.length_c   1.000
_cell.angle_alpha   90.00
_cell.angle_beta   90.00
_cell.angle_gamma   90.00
#
_symmetry.space_group_name_H-M   'P 1'
#
loop_
_entity.id
_entity.type
_entity.pdbx_description
1 polymer ?
#
loop_
_entity_poly.entity_id
_entity_poly.type
_entity_poly.pdbx_seq_one_letter_code
_entity_poly.pdbx_strand_id
1 'polypeptide(L)'
;MKIFLTSDTHGSITKAQEVLANLSDIDLIIHCGDYKDDGQWLSEVTGIPAVCVHGNSDRCNPSDFTTVDTPYGKILVIHGHMQLVEFRLDNLLYQAMEKDCTAACYGHTHIAAYEEVDGIHLINPGSLTDPRDGSGGTFAIITSTENDFYVDIVRYDTFMDSHRKAEPPVNSESNSQKKNAPKVKGGFLRKLLNYSDRF
;
A
#
# COMPACT_ATOMS: atom_id res chain seq x y z
N MET A 1 -9.21 13.48 -8.19
CA MET A 1 -7.81 13.09 -7.98
C MET A 1 -7.78 11.76 -7.22
N LYS A 2 -7.09 10.75 -7.74
CA LYS A 2 -6.96 9.43 -7.13
C LYS A 2 -5.50 9.17 -6.78
N ILE A 3 -5.25 8.83 -5.52
CA ILE A 3 -3.90 8.77 -4.94
C ILE A 3 -3.66 7.37 -4.41
N PHE A 4 -2.52 6.78 -4.78
CA PHE A 4 -2.01 5.57 -4.15
C PHE A 4 -1.15 5.96 -2.94
N LEU A 5 -1.57 5.57 -1.75
CA LEU A 5 -0.89 5.87 -0.50
C LEU A 5 -0.24 4.60 0.08
N THR A 6 1.06 4.67 0.34
CA THR A 6 1.86 3.60 0.96
C THR A 6 2.87 4.18 1.94
N SER A 7 3.49 3.32 2.76
CA SER A 7 4.54 3.67 3.70
C SER A 7 5.40 2.45 4.05
N ASP A 8 6.54 2.68 4.71
CA ASP A 8 7.31 1.66 5.41
C ASP A 8 7.63 0.47 4.50
N THR A 9 8.17 0.72 3.31
CA THR A 9 8.52 -0.33 2.33
C THR A 9 9.76 -1.10 2.74
N HIS A 10 10.69 -0.46 3.47
CA HIS A 10 11.92 -1.08 3.98
C HIS A 10 12.76 -1.79 2.90
N GLY A 11 12.80 -1.21 1.69
CA GLY A 11 13.55 -1.73 0.54
C GLY A 11 12.82 -2.86 -0.22
N SER A 12 11.62 -3.23 0.21
CA SER A 12 10.81 -4.24 -0.46
C SER A 12 9.67 -3.56 -1.23
N ILE A 13 9.79 -3.54 -2.55
CA ILE A 13 8.88 -2.77 -3.42
C ILE A 13 7.96 -3.64 -4.27
N THR A 14 8.22 -4.95 -4.35
CA THR A 14 7.52 -5.87 -5.27
C THR A 14 6.01 -5.80 -5.13
N LYS A 15 5.48 -5.84 -3.89
CA LYS A 15 4.03 -5.75 -3.66
C LYS A 15 3.44 -4.42 -4.13
N ALA A 16 4.13 -3.30 -3.87
CA ALA A 16 3.67 -1.98 -4.29
C ALA A 16 3.62 -1.88 -5.82
N GLN A 17 4.64 -2.41 -6.51
CA GLN A 17 4.66 -2.49 -7.96
C GLN A 17 3.52 -3.32 -8.53
N GLU A 18 3.28 -4.51 -7.98
CA GLU A 18 2.20 -5.39 -8.42
C GLU A 18 0.83 -4.75 -8.24
N VAL A 19 0.62 -4.07 -7.11
CA VAL A 19 -0.62 -3.32 -6.87
C VAL A 19 -0.78 -2.21 -7.90
N LEU A 20 0.25 -1.36 -8.08
CA LEU A 20 0.21 -0.26 -9.04
C LEU A 20 0.01 -0.74 -10.49
N ALA A 21 0.57 -1.89 -10.86
CA ALA A 21 0.37 -2.49 -12.19
C ALA A 21 -1.07 -2.96 -12.45
N ASN A 22 -1.85 -3.21 -11.39
CA ASN A 22 -3.25 -3.62 -11.47
C ASN A 22 -4.23 -2.47 -11.18
N LEU A 23 -3.73 -1.28 -10.86
CA LEU A 23 -4.55 -0.08 -10.66
C LEU A 23 -4.59 0.76 -11.94
N SER A 24 -5.75 1.34 -12.22
CA SER A 24 -5.90 2.37 -13.26
C SER A 24 -6.14 3.74 -12.63
N ASP A 25 -5.81 4.77 -13.41
CA ASP A 25 -6.18 6.17 -13.16
C ASP A 25 -5.64 6.73 -11.84
N ILE A 26 -4.42 6.34 -11.45
CA ILE A 26 -3.72 6.92 -10.31
C ILE A 26 -3.01 8.19 -10.77
N ASP A 27 -3.36 9.31 -10.13
CA ASP A 27 -2.81 10.64 -10.43
C ASP A 27 -1.52 10.92 -9.66
N LEU A 28 -1.35 10.31 -8.48
CA LEU A 28 -0.25 10.58 -7.56
C LEU A 28 0.05 9.37 -6.68
N ILE A 29 1.33 9.16 -6.38
CA ILE A 29 1.81 8.27 -5.33
C ILE A 29 2.20 9.12 -4.10
N ILE A 30 1.74 8.74 -2.92
CA ILE A 30 2.26 9.27 -1.65
C ILE A 30 2.98 8.15 -0.90
N HIS A 31 4.22 8.44 -0.49
CA HIS A 31 5.03 7.55 0.35
C HIS A 31 5.38 8.24 1.68
N CYS A 32 4.84 7.73 2.80
CA CYS A 32 5.01 8.37 4.10
C CYS A 32 6.38 8.13 4.78
N GLY A 33 7.32 7.47 4.10
CA GLY A 33 8.71 7.36 4.54
C GLY A 33 9.09 5.97 5.04
N ASP A 34 10.28 5.87 5.63
CA ASP A 34 11.00 4.62 5.86
C ASP A 34 11.26 3.90 4.53
N TYR A 35 12.28 4.41 3.82
CA TYR A 35 12.69 4.16 2.44
C TYR A 35 12.02 5.08 1.42
N LYS A 36 12.18 6.39 1.61
CA LYS A 36 11.70 7.43 0.68
C LYS A 36 12.07 7.15 -0.79
N ASP A 37 13.30 6.66 -1.02
CA ASP A 37 13.83 6.38 -2.36
C ASP A 37 13.03 5.28 -3.08
N ASP A 38 12.41 4.36 -2.35
CA ASP A 38 11.51 3.34 -2.93
C ASP A 38 10.30 4.01 -3.59
N GLY A 39 9.71 5.01 -2.93
CA GLY A 39 8.61 5.79 -3.50
C GLY A 39 9.02 6.59 -4.74
N GLN A 40 10.23 7.14 -4.75
CA GLN A 40 10.77 7.82 -5.93
C GLN A 40 10.99 6.84 -7.08
N TRP A 41 11.53 5.67 -6.78
CA TRP A 41 11.73 4.61 -7.76
C TRP A 41 10.40 4.13 -8.36
N LEU A 42 9.34 3.98 -7.54
CA LEU A 42 7.99 3.68 -8.02
C LEU A 42 7.49 4.74 -9.00
N SER A 43 7.79 6.02 -8.75
CA SER A 43 7.47 7.11 -9.68
C SER A 43 8.15 6.94 -11.03
N GLU A 44 9.45 6.64 -11.03
CA GLU A 44 10.25 6.47 -12.25
C GLU A 44 9.74 5.31 -13.11
N VAL A 45 9.40 4.17 -12.50
CA VAL A 45 8.98 2.98 -13.26
C VAL A 45 7.53 3.03 -13.73
N THR A 46 6.66 3.72 -13.01
CA THR A 46 5.23 3.84 -13.39
C THR A 46 4.94 5.07 -14.23
N GLY A 47 5.82 6.08 -14.19
CA GLY A 47 5.56 7.40 -14.77
C GLY A 47 4.55 8.25 -13.98
N ILE A 48 4.05 7.76 -12.84
CA ILE A 48 3.13 8.48 -11.96
C ILE A 48 3.97 9.37 -11.04
N PRO A 49 3.67 10.66 -10.87
CA PRO A 49 4.41 11.50 -9.94
C PRO A 49 4.30 10.96 -8.50
N ALA A 50 5.36 11.15 -7.70
CA ALA A 50 5.36 10.76 -6.30
C ALA A 50 5.74 11.91 -5.36
N VAL A 51 5.10 11.92 -4.19
CA VAL A 51 5.45 12.76 -3.05
C VAL A 51 5.89 11.85 -1.92
N CYS A 52 7.16 11.96 -1.55
CA CYS A 52 7.77 11.10 -0.56
C CYS A 52 8.43 11.95 0.53
N VAL A 53 8.21 11.58 1.78
CA VAL A 53 8.90 12.15 2.94
C VAL A 53 9.83 11.13 3.54
N HIS A 54 10.78 11.59 4.36
CA HIS A 54 11.68 10.70 5.06
C HIS A 54 11.07 10.18 6.37
N GLY A 55 11.38 8.93 6.68
CA GLY A 55 11.11 8.30 7.98
C GLY A 55 12.37 8.16 8.83
N ASN A 56 12.22 7.61 10.03
CA ASN A 56 13.33 7.42 10.97
C ASN A 56 14.43 6.49 10.44
N SER A 57 14.09 5.57 9.53
CA SER A 57 15.02 4.59 8.94
C SER A 57 15.84 5.17 7.77
N ASP A 58 15.49 6.36 7.28
CA ASP A 58 16.15 7.02 6.12
C ASP A 58 17.44 7.79 6.49
N ARG A 59 17.85 7.78 7.77
CA ARG A 59 19.11 8.39 8.26
C ARG A 59 19.33 9.86 7.86
N CYS A 60 18.26 10.64 7.82
CA CYS A 60 18.26 12.04 7.38
C CYS A 60 17.48 12.93 8.37
N ASN A 61 16.94 14.07 7.92
CA ASN A 61 16.25 15.02 8.78
C ASN A 61 15.04 14.35 9.46
N PRO A 62 15.01 14.25 10.80
CA PRO A 62 13.91 13.60 11.51
C PRO A 62 12.59 14.37 11.41
N SER A 63 12.62 15.67 11.12
CA SER A 63 11.42 16.52 11.06
C SER A 63 10.96 16.81 9.63
N ASP A 64 11.12 15.84 8.73
CA ASP A 64 10.68 16.00 7.34
C ASP A 64 9.16 15.87 7.21
N PHE A 65 8.56 16.79 6.45
CA PHE A 65 7.15 16.77 6.08
C PHE A 65 6.95 17.59 4.82
N THR A 66 5.83 17.36 4.15
CA THR A 66 5.40 18.17 3.01
C THR A 66 3.88 18.24 2.95
N THR A 67 3.36 19.00 2.00
CA THR A 67 1.92 19.11 1.79
C THR A 67 1.57 18.91 0.33
N VAL A 68 0.43 18.28 0.08
CA VAL A 68 -0.11 18.01 -1.26
C VAL A 68 -1.45 18.71 -1.39
N ASP A 69 -1.60 19.55 -2.41
CA ASP A 69 -2.88 20.16 -2.74
C ASP A 69 -3.76 19.15 -3.51
N THR A 70 -5.01 19.02 -3.07
CA THR A 70 -6.03 18.20 -3.74
C THR A 70 -7.30 19.04 -3.94
N PRO A 71 -8.24 18.60 -4.80
CA PRO A 71 -9.51 19.31 -4.97
C PRO A 71 -10.31 19.52 -3.68
N TYR A 72 -10.19 18.61 -2.70
CA TYR A 72 -10.90 18.71 -1.43
C TYR A 72 -10.22 19.63 -0.41
N GLY A 73 -8.91 19.80 -0.53
CA GLY A 73 -8.09 20.48 0.46
C GLY A 73 -6.66 19.96 0.49
N LYS A 74 -5.88 20.44 1.44
CA LYS A 74 -4.46 20.10 1.56
C LYS A 74 -4.27 18.86 2.43
N ILE A 75 -3.41 17.95 1.97
CA ILE A 75 -2.98 16.78 2.73
C ILE A 75 -1.59 17.05 3.30
N LEU A 76 -1.43 16.93 4.61
CA LEU A 76 -0.12 16.84 5.26
C LEU A 76 0.46 15.44 5.04
N VAL A 77 1.70 15.34 4.56
CA VAL A 77 2.42 14.07 4.44
C VAL A 77 3.61 14.11 5.38
N ILE A 78 3.69 13.14 6.28
CA ILE A 78 4.72 13.09 7.33
C ILE A 78 4.89 11.65 7.82
N HIS A 79 6.08 11.22 8.24
CA HIS A 79 6.23 9.84 8.72
C HIS A 79 5.55 9.58 10.07
N GLY A 80 5.64 10.53 11.00
CA GLY A 80 4.94 10.49 12.29
C GLY A 80 5.81 10.15 13.51
N HIS A 81 7.06 9.68 13.33
CA HIS A 81 7.95 9.34 14.44
C HIS A 81 8.26 10.52 15.39
N MET A 82 8.28 11.76 14.87
CA MET A 82 8.44 12.96 15.71
C MET A 82 7.14 13.42 16.37
N GLN A 83 6.00 12.96 15.87
CA GLN A 83 4.66 13.26 16.38
C GLN A 83 4.21 12.22 17.41
N LEU A 84 4.99 11.15 17.64
CA LEU A 84 4.70 10.08 18.61
C LEU A 84 3.38 9.36 18.30
N VAL A 85 3.13 9.15 17.00
CA VAL A 85 1.89 8.55 16.46
C VAL A 85 1.65 7.12 16.95
N GLU A 86 2.68 6.42 17.43
CA GLU A 86 2.57 5.11 18.06
C GLU A 86 1.85 5.13 19.42
N PHE A 87 1.78 6.30 20.07
CA PHE A 87 1.09 6.47 21.33
C PHE A 87 -0.27 7.16 21.17
N ARG A 88 -0.31 8.22 20.36
CA ARG A 88 -1.52 9.05 20.18
C ARG A 88 -1.39 10.02 19.00
N LEU A 89 -2.53 10.40 18.42
CA LEU A 89 -2.58 11.18 17.16
C LEU A 89 -2.73 12.69 17.34
N ASP A 90 -2.86 13.21 18.57
CA ASP A 90 -3.14 14.62 18.82
C ASP A 90 -2.07 15.55 18.23
N ASN A 91 -0.79 15.19 18.34
CA ASN A 91 0.31 15.99 17.77
C ASN A 91 0.21 16.09 16.24
N LEU A 92 -0.16 14.99 15.59
CA LEU A 92 -0.37 14.96 14.14
C LEU A 92 -1.59 15.79 13.76
N LEU A 93 -2.69 15.65 14.48
CA LEU A 93 -3.91 16.42 14.30
C LEU A 93 -3.64 17.93 14.40
N TYR A 94 -2.99 18.38 15.47
CA TYR A 94 -2.70 19.79 15.67
C TYR A 94 -1.74 20.34 14.62
N GLN A 95 -0.78 19.54 14.15
CA GLN A 95 0.10 19.94 13.06
C GLN A 95 -0.67 20.07 11.74
N ALA A 96 -1.61 19.17 11.45
CA ALA A 96 -2.48 19.28 10.28
C ALA A 96 -3.35 20.55 10.34
N MET A 97 -3.94 20.83 11.50
CA MET A 97 -4.69 22.08 11.75
C MET A 97 -3.84 23.31 11.54
N GLU A 98 -2.63 23.36 12.10
CA GLU A 98 -1.70 24.49 11.98
C GLU A 98 -1.30 24.77 10.52
N LYS A 99 -1.35 23.76 9.65
CA LYS A 99 -1.01 23.86 8.22
C LYS A 99 -2.23 24.02 7.32
N ASP A 100 -3.41 24.23 7.90
CA ASP A 100 -4.70 24.32 7.21
C ASP A 100 -4.94 23.09 6.30
N CYS A 101 -4.60 21.90 6.80
CA CYS A 101 -4.78 20.63 6.11
C CYS A 101 -6.11 19.98 6.49
N THR A 102 -6.80 19.41 5.50
CA THR A 102 -8.02 18.62 5.68
C THR A 102 -7.72 17.15 5.92
N ALA A 103 -6.48 16.72 5.69
CA ALA A 103 -6.04 15.36 5.98
C ALA A 103 -4.55 15.32 6.36
N ALA A 104 -4.13 14.25 7.02
CA ALA A 104 -2.74 13.90 7.28
C ALA A 104 -2.48 12.42 7.01
N CYS A 105 -1.53 12.13 6.12
CA CYS A 105 -1.06 10.78 5.81
C CYS A 105 0.24 10.50 6.57
N TYR A 106 0.29 9.38 7.27
CA TYR A 106 1.43 8.98 8.10
C TYR A 106 1.76 7.48 8.06
N GLY A 107 2.90 7.10 8.63
CA GLY A 107 3.43 5.73 8.63
C GLY A 107 3.89 5.29 10.02
N HIS A 108 5.09 4.72 10.11
CA HIS A 108 5.84 4.40 11.35
C HIS A 108 5.33 3.21 12.17
N THR A 109 4.02 3.12 12.37
CA THR A 109 3.42 2.04 13.18
C THR A 109 3.33 0.73 12.42
N HIS A 110 3.35 0.77 11.08
CA HIS A 110 3.08 -0.36 10.16
C HIS A 110 1.69 -0.99 10.36
N ILE A 111 0.75 -0.26 10.98
CA ILE A 111 -0.61 -0.73 11.26
C ILE A 111 -1.57 0.24 10.60
N ALA A 112 -2.43 -0.29 9.74
CA ALA A 112 -3.39 0.52 9.01
C ALA A 112 -4.41 1.13 9.96
N ALA A 113 -4.68 2.42 9.78
CA ALA A 113 -5.61 3.17 10.62
C ALA A 113 -6.25 4.31 9.81
N TYR A 114 -7.52 4.56 10.08
CA TYR A 114 -8.25 5.71 9.56
C TYR A 114 -9.10 6.28 10.69
N GLU A 115 -8.88 7.55 11.00
CA GLU A 115 -9.67 8.30 11.98
C GLU A 115 -10.03 9.66 11.38
N GLU A 116 -11.26 10.11 11.63
CA GLU A 116 -11.68 11.47 11.31
C GLU A 116 -11.99 12.20 12.61
N VAL A 117 -11.22 13.26 12.89
CA VAL A 117 -11.31 14.03 14.13
C VAL A 117 -11.37 15.51 13.76
N ASP A 118 -12.39 16.20 14.26
CA ASP A 118 -12.63 17.63 13.98
C ASP A 118 -12.61 18.00 12.49
N GLY A 119 -13.09 17.08 11.63
CA GLY A 119 -13.13 17.25 10.17
C GLY A 119 -11.78 17.06 9.47
N ILE A 120 -10.77 16.51 10.17
CA ILE A 120 -9.47 16.17 9.60
C ILE A 120 -9.35 14.65 9.50
N HIS A 121 -9.01 14.17 8.30
CA HIS A 121 -8.78 12.75 8.04
C HIS A 121 -7.32 12.37 8.39
N LEU A 122 -7.12 11.45 9.32
CA LEU A 122 -5.81 10.93 9.71
C LEU A 122 -5.66 9.50 9.17
N ILE A 123 -4.72 9.29 8.24
CA ILE A 123 -4.61 8.06 7.48
C ILE A 123 -3.23 7.42 7.63
N ASN A 124 -3.20 6.19 8.13
CA ASN A 124 -2.06 5.30 8.04
C ASN A 124 -2.39 4.16 7.06
N PRO A 125 -1.66 4.00 5.94
CA PRO A 125 -1.90 2.91 5.01
C PRO A 125 -1.47 1.55 5.57
N GLY A 126 -0.76 1.52 6.70
CA GLY A 126 0.00 0.37 7.18
C GLY A 126 1.29 0.19 6.38
N SER A 127 1.82 -1.03 6.40
CA SER A 127 2.96 -1.42 5.56
C SER A 127 2.55 -2.56 4.65
N LEU A 128 2.90 -2.47 3.37
CA LEU A 128 2.73 -3.58 2.41
C LEU A 128 3.67 -4.75 2.74
N THR A 129 4.84 -4.45 3.28
CA THR A 129 5.98 -5.38 3.28
C THR A 129 6.31 -5.90 4.67
N ASP A 130 6.12 -5.08 5.70
CA ASP A 130 6.36 -5.44 7.11
C ASP A 130 5.16 -5.09 8.01
N PRO A 131 3.94 -5.59 7.74
CA PRO A 131 2.76 -5.29 8.56
C PRO A 131 2.88 -5.85 9.98
N ARG A 132 2.51 -5.05 10.99
CA ARG A 132 2.59 -5.44 12.41
C ARG A 132 1.28 -5.93 13.04
N ASP A 133 0.25 -6.08 12.23
CA ASP A 133 -1.11 -6.47 12.62
C ASP A 133 -1.56 -7.82 12.05
N GLY A 134 -0.68 -8.54 11.34
CA GLY A 134 -1.02 -9.80 10.67
C GLY A 134 -1.91 -9.62 9.44
N SER A 135 -2.02 -8.41 8.88
CA SER A 135 -2.84 -8.13 7.70
C SER A 135 -2.33 -8.75 6.39
N GLY A 136 -1.08 -9.24 6.36
CA GLY A 136 -0.44 -9.68 5.11
C GLY A 136 -0.01 -8.53 4.19
N GLY A 137 -0.27 -7.28 4.62
CA GLY A 137 0.15 -6.06 3.94
C GLY A 137 -1.06 -5.24 3.50
N THR A 138 -1.00 -3.94 3.73
CA THR A 138 -2.05 -3.00 3.37
C THR A 138 -1.48 -1.78 2.66
N PHE A 139 -2.34 -1.13 1.88
CA PHE A 139 -2.12 0.18 1.30
C PHE A 139 -3.45 0.95 1.35
N ALA A 140 -3.45 2.24 1.00
CA ALA A 140 -4.68 3.00 0.89
C ALA A 140 -4.86 3.63 -0.50
N ILE A 141 -6.11 3.76 -0.93
CA ILE A 141 -6.51 4.56 -2.08
C ILE A 141 -7.31 5.75 -1.57
N ILE A 142 -6.86 6.95 -1.91
CA ILE A 142 -7.58 8.18 -1.60
C ILE A 142 -8.21 8.70 -2.89
N THR A 143 -9.51 8.99 -2.84
CA THR A 143 -10.23 9.67 -3.92
C THR A 143 -10.72 11.02 -3.42
N SER A 144 -10.17 12.09 -4.00
CA SER A 144 -10.49 13.48 -3.65
C SER A 144 -11.18 14.18 -4.84
N THR A 145 -12.35 14.76 -4.56
CA THR A 145 -13.09 15.68 -5.44
C THR A 145 -13.28 17.02 -4.73
N GLU A 146 -13.89 18.01 -5.38
CA GLU A 146 -14.17 19.30 -4.72
C GLU A 146 -15.13 19.18 -3.51
N ASN A 147 -15.96 18.13 -3.48
CA ASN A 147 -17.00 17.96 -2.45
C ASN A 147 -16.77 16.75 -1.54
N ASP A 148 -15.98 15.77 -1.97
CA ASP A 148 -15.84 14.50 -1.28
C ASP A 148 -14.37 14.08 -1.10
N PHE A 149 -14.11 13.40 0.03
CA PHE A 149 -12.84 12.79 0.35
C PHE A 149 -13.07 11.36 0.85
N TYR A 150 -12.74 10.38 0.00
CA TYR A 150 -12.92 8.96 0.31
C TYR A 150 -11.56 8.29 0.51
N VAL A 151 -11.49 7.42 1.52
CA VAL A 151 -10.29 6.65 1.86
C VAL A 151 -10.65 5.18 1.95
N ASP A 152 -10.02 4.36 1.12
CA ASP A 152 -10.15 2.90 1.15
C ASP A 152 -8.81 2.30 1.60
N ILE A 153 -8.80 1.66 2.78
CA ILE A 153 -7.66 0.83 3.22
C ILE A 153 -7.87 -0.58 2.68
N VAL A 154 -6.92 -1.05 1.88
CA VAL A 154 -7.04 -2.29 1.11
C VAL A 154 -5.95 -3.28 1.51
N ARG A 155 -6.36 -4.52 1.78
CA ARG A 155 -5.45 -5.64 2.01
C ARG A 155 -4.89 -6.14 0.68
N TYR A 156 -3.57 -6.30 0.61
CA TYR A 156 -2.85 -6.76 -0.57
C TYR A 156 -3.40 -8.10 -1.10
N ASP A 157 -3.54 -9.12 -0.25
CA ASP A 157 -3.99 -10.45 -0.71
C ASP A 157 -5.40 -10.41 -1.31
N THR A 158 -6.32 -9.69 -0.65
CA THR A 158 -7.70 -9.54 -1.12
C THR A 158 -7.76 -8.81 -2.45
N PHE A 159 -6.94 -7.77 -2.62
CA PHE A 159 -6.81 -7.03 -3.87
C PHE A 159 -6.25 -7.92 -5.00
N MET A 160 -5.16 -8.64 -4.75
CA MET A 160 -4.56 -9.49 -5.79
C MET A 160 -5.48 -10.66 -6.18
N ASP A 161 -6.24 -11.22 -5.24
CA ASP A 161 -7.19 -12.29 -5.53
C ASP A 161 -8.37 -11.84 -6.40
N SER A 162 -8.84 -10.60 -6.24
CA SER A 162 -9.93 -10.08 -7.08
C SER A 162 -9.45 -9.83 -8.52
N HIS A 163 -8.20 -9.39 -8.71
CA HIS A 163 -7.64 -9.07 -10.03
C HIS A 163 -7.16 -10.33 -10.78
N ARG A 164 -6.67 -11.36 -10.08
CA ARG A 164 -6.37 -12.67 -10.69
C ARG A 164 -7.60 -13.38 -11.26
N LYS A 165 -8.79 -13.17 -10.67
CA LYS A 165 -10.05 -13.78 -11.16
C LYS A 165 -10.67 -13.03 -12.33
N ALA A 166 -10.21 -11.81 -12.60
CA ALA A 166 -10.70 -10.98 -13.70
C ALA A 166 -9.95 -11.25 -15.03
N GLU A 167 -8.81 -11.93 -15.00
CA GLU A 167 -8.13 -12.40 -16.21
C GLU A 167 -8.91 -13.56 -16.85
N PRO A 168 -9.28 -13.48 -18.15
CA PRO A 168 -9.85 -14.64 -18.84
C PRO A 168 -8.84 -15.79 -18.84
N PRO A 169 -9.29 -17.06 -18.78
CA PRO A 169 -8.38 -18.18 -18.83
C PRO A 169 -7.54 -18.08 -20.10
N VAL A 170 -6.22 -18.02 -19.93
CA VAL A 170 -5.28 -18.10 -21.05
C VAL A 170 -5.53 -19.44 -21.74
N ASN A 171 -6.17 -19.38 -22.92
CA ASN A 171 -6.27 -20.52 -23.82
C ASN A 171 -4.85 -20.88 -24.25
N SER A 172 -4.25 -21.86 -23.58
CA SER A 172 -3.06 -22.53 -24.07
C SER A 172 -3.45 -23.40 -25.27
N GLU A 173 -3.59 -22.80 -26.45
CA GLU A 173 -3.54 -23.54 -27.71
C GLU A 173 -2.09 -23.92 -27.97
N SER A 174 -1.67 -25.07 -27.45
CA SER A 174 -0.48 -25.77 -27.94
C SER A 174 -0.90 -26.84 -28.94
N ASN A 175 -0.85 -26.47 -30.22
CA ASN A 175 -1.02 -27.41 -31.31
C ASN A 175 0.34 -28.04 -31.65
N SER A 176 0.60 -29.26 -31.18
CA SER A 176 1.47 -30.20 -31.91
C SER A 176 1.14 -31.65 -31.57
N GLN A 177 0.85 -32.40 -32.63
CA GLN A 177 0.44 -33.80 -32.62
C GLN A 177 1.63 -34.73 -32.27
N LYS A 178 1.41 -35.76 -31.43
CA LYS A 178 1.37 -37.20 -31.85
C LYS A 178 1.48 -38.22 -30.68
N LYS A 179 0.53 -39.18 -30.74
CA LYS A 179 0.61 -40.64 -30.44
C LYS A 179 0.45 -41.18 -29.00
N ASN A 180 -0.77 -41.69 -28.77
CA ASN A 180 -1.22 -42.90 -28.04
C ASN A 180 -0.28 -43.65 -27.06
N ALA A 181 -0.74 -43.76 -25.80
CA ALA A 181 -0.87 -45.01 -25.00
C ALA A 181 -1.77 -44.75 -23.75
N PRO A 182 -2.60 -45.70 -23.25
CA PRO A 182 -3.61 -45.39 -22.24
C PRO A 182 -3.29 -45.87 -20.79
N LYS A 183 -3.99 -45.25 -19.82
CA LYS A 183 -4.25 -45.62 -18.39
C LYS A 183 -3.13 -45.23 -17.38
N VAL A 184 -3.38 -44.77 -16.16
CA VAL A 184 -4.44 -45.04 -15.14
C VAL A 184 -4.69 -43.79 -14.27
N LYS A 185 -5.93 -43.56 -13.81
CA LYS A 185 -6.33 -42.54 -12.81
C LYS A 185 -5.84 -42.91 -11.40
N GLY A 186 -5.10 -42.02 -10.75
CA GLY A 186 -4.74 -42.10 -9.32
C GLY A 186 -5.27 -40.88 -8.57
N GLY A 187 -6.17 -41.11 -7.60
CA GLY A 187 -7.00 -40.12 -6.95
C GLY A 187 -6.34 -39.18 -5.93
N PHE A 188 -7.12 -38.14 -5.64
CA PHE A 188 -6.97 -36.93 -4.83
C PHE A 188 -6.58 -37.09 -3.33
N LEU A 189 -6.13 -38.25 -2.86
CA LEU A 189 -5.97 -38.54 -1.42
C LEU A 189 -4.53 -38.78 -0.93
N ARG A 190 -3.49 -38.49 -1.73
CA ARG A 190 -2.09 -38.80 -1.38
C ARG A 190 -1.20 -37.63 -0.95
N LYS A 191 -1.75 -36.43 -0.74
CA LYS A 191 -0.98 -35.27 -0.25
C LYS A 191 -1.33 -34.80 1.16
N LEU A 192 -2.23 -35.50 1.87
CA LEU A 192 -2.64 -35.12 3.23
C LEU A 192 -1.79 -35.74 4.36
N LEU A 193 -0.73 -36.50 4.04
CA LEU A 193 0.07 -37.21 5.04
C LEU A 193 1.56 -37.16 4.68
N ASN A 194 2.20 -36.01 4.93
CA ASN A 194 3.63 -35.98 5.19
C ASN A 194 3.97 -34.81 6.12
N TYR A 195 3.43 -34.89 7.34
CA TYR A 195 3.95 -34.22 8.53
C TYR A 195 4.52 -35.30 9.44
N SER A 196 5.83 -35.53 9.34
CA SER A 196 6.69 -35.99 10.45
C SER A 196 8.11 -36.12 9.94
N ASP A 197 9.05 -35.65 10.75
CA ASP A 197 10.49 -35.94 10.72
C ASP A 197 11.35 -35.03 9.84
N ARG A 198 11.79 -33.92 10.44
CA ARG A 198 13.19 -33.49 10.38
C ARG A 198 13.63 -32.97 11.76
N PHE A 199 14.46 -33.78 12.42
CA PHE A 199 15.46 -33.33 13.39
C PHE A 199 16.51 -32.46 12.69
#